data_AF-A0ABD3ALG2-F1
#
_entry.id   AF-A0ABD3ALG2-F1
#
_cell.length_a   1.000
_cell.length_b   1.000
_cell.length_c   1.000
_cell.angle_alpha   90.00
_cell.angle_beta   90.00
_cell.angle_gamma   90.00
#
_symmetry.space_group_name_H-M   'P 1'
#
loop_
_entity.id
_entity.type
_entity.pdbx_description
1 polymer ?
#
loop_
_entity_poly.entity_id
_entity_poly.type
_entity_poly.pdbx_seq_one_letter_code
_entity_poly.pdbx_strand_id
1 'polypeptide(L)'
;MDEPRKLQVSLRGASAKEISRDALLARVSQERELRNYTRRATAAALFIQRVWRRHSAVKAVSLQLQQQWLSEMNQHASPWDKMQISSIVLRPFIFFISCLSIRNQKIQARDVDCMKLCFRVVLESINSTDPNENFCSMVIGTMEERKIWIYQSKKLILLCLHILVEFDYYGRAVPDIVLLSLAMRLAVVLTDQKGWKSIMDQDIQDADTAMKNLIWFIGSKESGTYNSIRRYVSKLESPISTQRTPSAPTDDRFLITASALTLALRPFHITDFNVNGGGVREVQYAAEGYFTSLLTIPWFPHRLPSVLLPALKHKLVLSSCLRTLLVMADLKR
;
A
#
# COMPACT_ATOMS: atom_id res chain seq x y z
N MET A 1 -47.14 46.90 46.48
CA MET A 1 -46.62 46.23 45.27
C MET A 1 -45.25 45.72 45.64
N ASP A 2 -45.20 44.42 45.92
CA ASP A 2 -44.07 43.71 46.52
C ASP A 2 -42.85 43.62 45.58
N GLU A 3 -41.68 44.01 46.09
CA GLU A 3 -40.38 43.67 45.48
C GLU A 3 -40.14 42.15 45.52
N PRO A 4 -39.40 41.58 44.55
CA PRO A 4 -39.22 40.14 44.48
C PRO A 4 -38.17 39.68 45.51
N ARG A 5 -38.61 39.49 46.75
CA ARG A 5 -37.90 38.68 47.75
C ARG A 5 -37.96 37.21 47.37
N LYS A 6 -37.19 36.78 46.37
CA LYS A 6 -36.90 35.36 46.14
C LYS A 6 -35.42 35.23 45.79
N LEU A 7 -34.71 34.42 46.59
CA LEU A 7 -33.33 33.92 46.43
C LEU A 7 -32.23 34.50 47.34
N GLN A 8 -32.54 34.92 48.57
CA GLN A 8 -31.53 35.02 49.63
C GLN A 8 -31.79 33.98 50.73
N VAL A 9 -30.95 32.95 50.77
CA VAL A 9 -30.88 31.98 51.87
C VAL A 9 -29.69 32.40 52.73
N SER A 10 -29.99 33.06 53.85
CA SER A 10 -28.99 33.40 54.86
C SER A 10 -28.60 32.14 55.64
N LEU A 11 -27.39 31.64 55.42
CA LEU A 11 -26.76 30.65 56.28
C LEU A 11 -26.23 31.41 57.50
N ARG A 12 -27.04 31.43 58.58
CA ARG A 12 -26.69 32.04 59.87
C ARG A 12 -25.29 31.60 60.31
N GLY A 13 -24.34 32.55 60.34
CA GLY A 13 -23.16 32.45 61.19
C GLY A 13 -21.78 32.32 60.53
N ALA A 14 -21.51 32.94 59.37
CA ALA A 14 -20.14 33.13 58.91
C ALA A 14 -19.91 34.53 58.33
N SER A 15 -19.08 35.30 59.03
CA SER A 15 -18.55 36.59 58.62
C SER A 15 -17.62 36.47 57.39
N ALA A 16 -17.68 37.49 56.52
CA ALA A 16 -16.87 37.79 55.34
C ALA A 16 -17.24 37.11 54.00
N LYS A 17 -17.99 37.87 53.17
CA LYS A 17 -18.45 37.65 51.78
C LYS A 17 -19.57 36.62 51.60
N GLU A 18 -20.81 37.11 51.62
CA GLU A 18 -22.00 36.35 51.18
C GLU A 18 -21.89 36.06 49.67
N ILE A 19 -21.58 34.82 49.31
CA ILE A 19 -21.53 34.36 47.92
C ILE A 19 -22.96 34.06 47.48
N SER A 20 -23.43 34.66 46.37
CA SER A 20 -24.77 34.41 45.84
C SER A 20 -24.94 32.94 45.42
N ARG A 21 -26.17 32.42 45.50
CA ARG A 21 -26.51 31.05 45.06
C ARG A 21 -26.02 30.76 43.64
N ASP A 22 -26.16 31.72 42.74
CA ASP A 22 -25.74 31.57 41.34
C ASP A 22 -24.22 31.53 41.20
N ALA A 23 -23.48 32.28 42.02
CA ALA A 23 -22.02 32.20 42.08
C ALA A 23 -21.53 30.85 42.63
N LEU A 24 -22.26 30.25 43.59
CA LEU A 24 -21.98 28.88 44.05
C LEU A 24 -22.25 27.84 42.97
N LEU A 25 -23.37 27.95 42.23
CA LEU A 25 -23.70 27.05 41.13
C LEU A 25 -22.71 27.14 39.98
N ALA A 26 -22.29 28.36 39.61
CA ALA A 26 -21.25 28.59 38.61
C ALA A 26 -19.88 28.02 39.04
N ARG A 27 -19.54 28.12 40.33
CA ARG A 27 -18.32 27.48 40.86
C ARG A 27 -18.39 25.95 40.79
N VAL A 28 -19.54 25.36 41.12
CA VAL A 28 -19.75 23.91 41.00
C VAL A 28 -19.71 23.45 39.54
N SER A 29 -20.28 24.22 38.61
CA SER A 29 -20.21 23.89 37.18
C SER A 29 -18.77 23.97 36.65
N GLN A 30 -18.02 25.00 37.02
CA GLN A 30 -16.58 25.13 36.70
C GLN A 30 -15.76 23.97 37.28
N GLU A 31 -16.00 23.56 38.53
CA GLU A 31 -15.33 22.39 39.12
C GLU A 31 -15.67 21.09 38.38
N ARG A 32 -16.93 20.91 37.96
CA ARG A 32 -17.34 19.73 37.17
C ARG A 32 -16.67 19.72 35.81
N GLU A 33 -16.59 20.87 35.14
CA GLU A 33 -15.87 21.03 33.88
C GLU A 33 -14.39 20.73 34.05
N LEU A 34 -13.74 21.30 35.07
CA LEU A 34 -12.34 21.02 35.38
C LEU A 34 -12.10 19.52 35.61
N ARG A 35 -12.95 18.85 36.39
CA ARG A 35 -12.85 17.39 36.62
C ARG A 35 -13.02 16.61 35.32
N ASN A 36 -13.93 17.03 34.44
CA ASN A 36 -14.14 16.41 33.13
C ASN A 36 -12.89 16.59 32.24
N TYR A 37 -12.34 17.81 32.15
CA TYR A 37 -11.11 18.09 31.43
C TYR A 37 -9.94 17.27 31.96
N THR A 38 -9.75 17.22 33.28
CA THR A 38 -8.70 16.41 33.91
C THR A 38 -8.86 14.93 33.58
N ARG A 39 -10.07 14.37 33.61
CA ARG A 39 -10.32 12.97 33.20
C ARG A 39 -10.02 12.72 31.73
N ARG A 40 -10.38 13.64 30.83
CA ARG A 40 -10.07 13.54 29.40
C ARG A 40 -8.56 13.65 29.15
N ALA A 41 -7.89 14.58 29.84
CA ALA A 41 -6.45 14.77 29.74
C ALA A 41 -5.68 13.54 30.25
N THR A 42 -6.08 12.94 31.37
CA THR A 42 -5.44 11.71 31.87
C THR A 42 -5.67 10.53 30.92
N ALA A 43 -6.90 10.36 30.40
CA ALA A 43 -7.19 9.33 29.42
C ALA A 43 -6.38 9.51 28.12
N ALA A 44 -6.27 10.75 27.61
CA ALA A 44 -5.45 11.07 26.44
C ALA A 44 -3.96 10.82 26.70
N ALA A 45 -3.44 11.20 27.88
CA ALA A 45 -2.06 10.95 28.26
C ALA A 45 -1.75 9.44 28.32
N LEU A 46 -2.63 8.64 28.94
CA LEU A 46 -2.49 7.17 28.99
C LEU A 46 -2.55 6.55 27.59
N PHE A 47 -3.41 7.07 26.71
CA PHE A 47 -3.49 6.63 25.33
C PHE A 47 -2.19 6.91 24.57
N ILE A 48 -1.67 8.14 24.65
CA ILE A 48 -0.41 8.52 24.01
C ILE A 48 0.74 7.65 24.53
N GLN A 49 0.85 7.46 25.85
CA GLN A 49 1.88 6.60 26.45
C GLN A 49 1.78 5.15 25.95
N ARG A 50 0.57 4.60 25.86
CA ARG A 50 0.35 3.23 25.36
C ARG A 50 0.76 3.09 23.90
N VAL A 51 0.35 4.03 23.04
CA VAL A 51 0.72 4.04 21.62
C VAL A 51 2.22 4.18 21.45
N TRP A 52 2.86 5.10 22.19
CA TRP A 52 4.30 5.33 22.13
C TRP A 52 5.10 4.10 22.60
N ARG A 53 4.74 3.50 23.75
CA ARG A 53 5.40 2.29 24.26
C ARG A 53 5.28 1.13 23.28
N ARG A 54 4.10 0.93 22.68
CA ARG A 54 3.90 -0.09 21.64
C ARG A 54 4.76 0.20 20.41
N HIS A 55 4.78 1.43 19.92
CA HIS A 55 5.59 1.81 18.78
C HIS A 55 7.08 1.55 19.05
N SER A 56 7.58 1.98 20.20
CA SER A 56 8.98 1.78 20.61
C SER A 56 9.35 0.29 20.69
N ALA A 57 8.50 -0.53 21.33
CA ALA A 57 8.74 -1.97 21.45
C ALA A 57 8.74 -2.66 20.08
N VAL A 58 7.76 -2.35 19.22
CA VAL A 58 7.69 -2.91 17.86
C VAL A 58 8.90 -2.49 17.03
N LYS A 59 9.34 -1.23 17.14
CA LYS A 59 10.52 -0.72 16.43
C LYS A 59 11.78 -1.46 16.87
N ALA A 60 11.98 -1.67 18.18
CA ALA A 60 13.12 -2.41 18.71
C ALA A 60 13.16 -3.85 18.18
N VAL A 61 12.03 -4.57 18.26
CA VAL A 61 11.92 -5.94 17.72
C VAL A 61 12.15 -5.97 16.21
N SER A 62 11.64 -5.00 15.47
CA SER A 62 11.82 -4.95 14.01
C SER A 62 13.30 -4.76 13.61
N LEU A 63 14.05 -3.94 14.36
CA LEU A 63 15.48 -3.75 14.11
C LEU A 63 16.30 -5.00 14.44
N GLN A 64 15.98 -5.66 15.55
CA GLN A 64 16.62 -6.93 15.91
C GLN A 64 16.34 -8.00 14.86
N LEU A 65 15.08 -8.11 14.41
CA LEU A 65 14.69 -9.08 13.39
C LEU A 65 15.38 -8.79 12.05
N GLN A 66 15.51 -7.52 11.65
CA GLN A 66 16.25 -7.14 10.44
C GLN A 66 17.73 -7.56 10.52
N GLN A 67 18.37 -7.43 11.69
CA GLN A 67 19.75 -7.87 11.88
C GLN A 67 19.88 -9.39 11.77
N GLN A 68 19.02 -10.14 12.46
CA GLN A 68 19.01 -11.62 12.42
C GLN A 68 18.75 -12.13 11.02
N TRP A 69 17.75 -11.56 10.34
CA TRP A 69 17.41 -11.90 8.98
C TRP A 69 18.59 -11.67 8.02
N LEU A 70 19.28 -10.53 8.12
CA LEU A 70 20.47 -10.26 7.29
C LEU A 70 21.59 -11.27 7.55
N SER A 71 21.81 -11.69 8.80
CA SER A 71 22.81 -12.73 9.08
C SER A 71 22.44 -14.08 8.47
N GLU A 72 21.17 -14.49 8.55
CA GLU A 72 20.68 -15.74 7.95
C GLU A 72 20.81 -15.71 6.43
N MET A 73 20.43 -14.59 5.79
CA MET A 73 20.53 -14.43 4.35
C MET A 73 21.98 -14.47 3.83
N ASN A 74 22.96 -14.00 4.62
CA ASN A 74 24.37 -14.01 4.23
C ASN A 74 25.07 -15.36 4.45
N GLN A 75 24.51 -16.23 5.30
CA GLN A 75 25.11 -17.53 5.63
C GLN A 75 24.60 -18.66 4.72
N HIS A 76 23.51 -18.45 3.99
CA HIS A 76 22.88 -19.49 3.19
C HIS A 76 23.53 -19.60 1.81
N ALA A 77 24.05 -20.79 1.48
CA ALA A 77 24.69 -21.10 0.20
C ALA A 77 23.83 -21.99 -0.72
N SER A 78 22.75 -22.58 -0.21
CA SER A 78 21.86 -23.48 -0.96
C SER A 78 20.72 -22.70 -1.63
N PRO A 79 20.06 -23.25 -2.66
CA PRO A 79 18.75 -22.76 -3.07
C PRO A 79 17.75 -22.92 -1.94
N TRP A 80 16.88 -21.92 -1.79
CA TRP A 80 15.81 -21.94 -0.80
C TRP A 80 14.61 -22.75 -1.32
N ASP A 81 14.06 -23.62 -0.48
CA ASP A 81 12.75 -24.23 -0.75
C ASP A 81 11.62 -23.18 -0.60
N LYS A 82 10.50 -23.38 -1.32
CA LYS A 82 9.34 -22.47 -1.35
C LYS A 82 8.79 -22.16 0.06
N MET A 83 8.80 -23.14 0.97
CA MET A 83 8.33 -22.92 2.34
C MET A 83 9.35 -22.14 3.16
N GLN A 84 10.65 -22.32 2.89
CA GLN A 84 11.70 -21.53 3.51
C GLN A 84 11.68 -20.08 2.99
N ILE A 85 11.45 -19.86 1.70
CA ILE A 85 11.24 -18.52 1.13
C ILE A 85 10.06 -17.85 1.83
N SER A 86 8.95 -18.57 2.00
CA SER A 86 7.79 -18.03 2.70
C SER A 86 8.07 -17.70 4.18
N SER A 87 8.68 -18.62 4.92
CA SER A 87 8.78 -18.54 6.39
C SER A 87 10.01 -17.79 6.90
N ILE A 88 11.16 -17.94 6.24
CA ILE A 88 12.46 -17.36 6.63
C ILE A 88 12.71 -16.05 5.86
N VAL A 89 12.44 -16.04 4.56
CA VAL A 89 12.70 -14.83 3.74
C VAL A 89 11.56 -13.82 3.88
N LEU A 90 10.35 -14.18 3.44
CA LEU A 90 9.24 -13.24 3.25
C LEU A 90 8.55 -12.81 4.53
N ARG A 91 8.24 -13.74 5.44
CA ARG A 91 7.46 -13.40 6.64
C ARG A 91 8.20 -12.40 7.58
N PRO A 92 9.48 -12.61 7.92
CA PRO A 92 10.23 -11.63 8.71
C PRO A 92 10.41 -10.32 7.95
N PHE A 93 10.75 -10.40 6.66
CA PHE A 93 10.90 -9.24 5.76
C PHE A 93 9.67 -8.34 5.74
N ILE A 94 8.50 -8.92 5.43
CA ILE A 94 7.23 -8.19 5.39
C ILE A 94 6.96 -7.53 6.74
N PHE A 95 7.26 -8.20 7.85
CA PHE A 95 7.06 -7.66 9.19
C PHE A 95 7.94 -6.43 9.45
N PHE A 96 9.27 -6.55 9.31
CA PHE A 96 10.16 -5.44 9.66
C PHE A 96 10.06 -4.29 8.67
N ILE A 97 9.91 -4.53 7.36
CA ILE A 97 9.75 -3.46 6.37
C ILE A 97 8.44 -2.69 6.57
N SER A 98 7.34 -3.40 6.88
CA SER A 98 6.08 -2.73 7.19
C SER A 98 6.19 -1.82 8.42
N CYS A 99 6.99 -2.21 9.42
CA CYS A 99 7.18 -1.45 10.64
C CYS A 99 8.19 -0.30 10.51
N LEU A 100 9.29 -0.53 9.80
CA LEU A 100 10.41 0.40 9.69
C LEU A 100 10.21 1.43 8.58
N SER A 101 9.76 1.01 7.40
CA SER A 101 9.70 1.89 6.23
C SER A 101 8.28 2.41 5.99
N ILE A 102 7.28 1.53 5.91
CA ILE A 102 5.91 1.91 5.53
C ILE A 102 5.24 2.79 6.61
N ARG A 103 5.37 2.41 7.88
CA ARG A 103 4.77 3.19 8.99
C ARG A 103 5.48 4.50 9.27
N ASN A 104 6.79 4.56 9.05
CA ASN A 104 7.58 5.78 9.30
C ASN A 104 7.69 6.67 8.06
N GLN A 105 7.12 6.25 6.91
CA GLN A 105 7.14 6.94 5.61
C GLN A 105 8.55 7.38 5.19
N LYS A 106 9.56 6.60 5.57
CA LYS A 106 10.96 6.88 5.25
C LYS A 106 11.67 5.56 5.01
N ILE A 107 12.16 5.39 3.80
CA ILE A 107 13.01 4.26 3.42
C ILE A 107 14.45 4.62 3.78
N GLN A 108 15.07 3.87 4.69
CA GLN A 108 16.48 4.06 5.03
C GLN A 108 17.37 3.26 4.06
N ALA A 109 18.64 3.64 3.91
CA ALA A 109 19.58 2.93 3.03
C ALA A 109 19.66 1.42 3.34
N ARG A 110 19.67 1.06 4.63
CA ARG A 110 19.65 -0.34 5.06
C ARG A 110 18.39 -1.09 4.62
N ASP A 111 17.25 -0.41 4.64
CA ASP A 111 15.99 -1.01 4.18
C ASP A 111 16.03 -1.26 2.68
N VAL A 112 16.66 -0.37 1.90
CA VAL A 112 16.86 -0.53 0.45
C VAL A 112 17.63 -1.82 0.16
N ASP A 113 18.73 -2.07 0.87
CA ASP A 113 19.54 -3.27 0.66
C ASP A 113 18.77 -4.55 1.01
N CYS A 114 18.02 -4.54 2.12
CA CYS A 114 17.12 -5.65 2.47
C CYS A 114 16.06 -5.90 1.40
N MET A 115 15.43 -4.83 0.87
CA MET A 115 14.42 -4.95 -0.19
C MET A 115 15.01 -5.52 -1.48
N LYS A 116 16.18 -5.03 -1.91
CA LYS A 116 16.87 -5.56 -3.09
C LYS A 116 17.19 -7.04 -2.93
N LEU A 117 17.75 -7.43 -1.79
CA LEU A 117 18.12 -8.80 -1.51
C LEU A 117 16.89 -9.72 -1.53
N CYS A 118 15.82 -9.31 -0.84
CA CYS A 118 14.56 -10.07 -0.83
C CYS A 118 13.97 -10.20 -2.24
N PHE A 119 13.86 -9.10 -3.00
CA PHE A 119 13.28 -9.14 -4.34
C PHE A 119 14.10 -9.98 -5.32
N ARG A 120 15.44 -9.94 -5.20
CA ARG A 120 16.31 -10.79 -6.01
C ARG A 120 16.06 -12.27 -5.74
N VAL A 121 16.04 -12.68 -4.48
CA VAL A 121 15.79 -14.08 -4.08
C VAL A 121 14.43 -14.57 -4.55
N VAL A 122 13.38 -13.75 -4.40
CA VAL A 122 12.04 -14.11 -4.88
C VAL A 122 11.99 -14.20 -6.40
N LEU A 123 12.61 -13.26 -7.12
CA LEU A 123 12.67 -13.30 -8.58
C LEU A 123 13.46 -14.50 -9.10
N GLU A 124 14.57 -14.86 -8.46
CA GLU A 124 15.35 -16.05 -8.78
C GLU A 124 14.54 -17.33 -8.55
N SER A 125 13.83 -17.41 -7.42
CA SER A 125 12.91 -18.51 -7.13
C SER A 125 11.79 -18.67 -8.17
N ILE A 126 11.11 -17.59 -8.56
CA ILE A 126 10.04 -17.66 -9.57
C ILE A 126 10.58 -18.11 -10.94
N ASN A 127 11.86 -17.82 -11.21
CA ASN A 127 12.54 -18.24 -12.43
C ASN A 127 13.08 -19.68 -12.37
N SER A 128 13.06 -20.35 -11.22
CA SER A 128 13.43 -21.76 -11.11
C SER A 128 12.37 -22.65 -11.76
N THR A 129 12.83 -23.70 -12.44
CA THR A 129 11.96 -24.73 -13.02
C THR A 129 11.57 -25.79 -11.99
N ASP A 130 12.30 -25.90 -10.87
CA ASP A 130 11.97 -26.85 -9.81
C ASP A 130 10.75 -26.35 -9.01
N PRO A 131 9.63 -27.11 -8.95
CA PRO A 131 8.48 -26.75 -8.15
C PRO A 131 8.79 -26.58 -6.66
N ASN A 132 9.80 -27.27 -6.11
CA ASN A 132 10.14 -27.10 -4.69
C ASN A 132 10.83 -25.77 -4.43
N GLU A 133 11.66 -25.29 -5.36
CA GLU A 133 12.33 -23.99 -5.21
C GLU A 133 11.48 -22.81 -5.65
N ASN A 134 10.44 -23.04 -6.46
CA ASN A 134 9.62 -21.99 -7.04
C ASN A 134 8.51 -21.52 -6.09
N PHE A 135 8.60 -20.27 -5.63
CA PHE A 135 7.59 -19.65 -4.76
C PHE A 135 6.17 -19.67 -5.35
N CYS A 136 6.02 -19.53 -6.68
CA CYS A 136 4.71 -19.57 -7.33
C CYS A 136 4.10 -20.98 -7.40
N SER A 137 4.84 -22.04 -7.15
CA SER A 137 4.28 -23.40 -7.07
C SER A 137 3.34 -23.57 -5.86
N MET A 138 3.47 -22.72 -4.84
CA MET A 138 2.56 -22.69 -3.67
C MET A 138 1.10 -22.44 -4.06
N VAL A 139 0.86 -21.88 -5.26
CA VAL A 139 -0.49 -21.68 -5.82
C VAL A 139 -1.20 -23.01 -6.12
N ILE A 140 -0.44 -24.03 -6.47
CA ILE A 140 -0.96 -25.35 -6.86
C ILE A 140 -1.03 -26.29 -5.64
N GLY A 141 -0.24 -25.99 -4.60
CA GLY A 141 -0.16 -26.76 -3.37
C GLY A 141 -1.43 -26.78 -2.50
N THR A 142 -1.23 -27.09 -1.23
CA THR A 142 -2.28 -27.18 -0.21
C THR A 142 -3.05 -25.86 -0.03
N MET A 143 -4.25 -25.94 0.55
CA MET A 143 -5.04 -24.75 0.87
C MET A 143 -4.30 -23.75 1.78
N GLU A 144 -3.37 -24.23 2.62
CA GLU A 144 -2.54 -23.38 3.47
C GLU A 144 -1.47 -22.66 2.65
N GLU A 145 -0.75 -23.37 1.80
CA GLU A 145 0.24 -22.79 0.87
C GLU A 145 -0.41 -21.71 -0.01
N ARG A 146 -1.60 -22.00 -0.57
CA ARG A 146 -2.37 -21.04 -1.37
C ARG A 146 -2.69 -19.76 -0.60
N LYS A 147 -3.17 -19.89 0.65
CA LYS A 147 -3.49 -18.73 1.52
C LYS A 147 -2.25 -17.91 1.86
N ILE A 148 -1.15 -18.59 2.19
CA ILE A 148 0.13 -17.96 2.52
C ILE A 148 0.64 -17.18 1.31
N TRP A 149 0.66 -17.80 0.14
CA TRP A 149 1.09 -17.18 -1.11
C TRP A 149 0.26 -15.95 -1.44
N ILE A 150 -1.07 -16.04 -1.41
CA ILE A 150 -1.94 -14.88 -1.70
C ILE A 150 -1.65 -13.72 -0.74
N TYR A 151 -1.51 -14.00 0.57
CA TYR A 151 -1.23 -12.96 1.55
C TYR A 151 0.13 -12.29 1.29
N GLN A 152 1.18 -13.08 1.08
CA GLN A 152 2.53 -12.58 0.87
C GLN A 152 2.64 -11.81 -0.46
N SER A 153 2.09 -12.34 -1.55
CA SER A 153 2.05 -11.69 -2.86
C SER A 153 1.33 -10.34 -2.81
N LYS A 154 0.17 -10.26 -2.12
CA LYS A 154 -0.52 -8.98 -1.91
C LYS A 154 0.35 -7.96 -1.14
N LYS A 155 1.05 -8.41 -0.10
CA LYS A 155 1.95 -7.55 0.69
C LYS A 155 3.17 -7.09 -0.12
N LEU A 156 3.73 -7.96 -0.95
CA LEU A 156 4.82 -7.62 -1.87
C LEU A 156 4.37 -6.58 -2.90
N ILE A 157 3.19 -6.76 -3.51
CA ILE A 157 2.63 -5.78 -4.46
C ILE A 157 2.44 -4.41 -3.79
N LEU A 158 1.86 -4.38 -2.58
CA LEU A 158 1.70 -3.14 -1.82
C LEU A 158 3.04 -2.46 -1.53
N LEU A 159 4.07 -3.24 -1.18
CA LEU A 159 5.41 -2.72 -0.97
C LEU A 159 6.01 -2.15 -2.27
N CYS A 160 5.84 -2.84 -3.39
CA CYS A 160 6.31 -2.36 -4.71
C CYS A 160 5.63 -1.03 -5.09
N LEU A 161 4.32 -0.92 -4.85
CA LEU A 161 3.57 0.32 -5.07
C LEU A 161 4.01 1.44 -4.12
N HIS A 162 4.36 1.12 -2.87
CA HIS A 162 4.89 2.11 -1.93
C HIS A 162 6.26 2.62 -2.36
N ILE A 163 7.18 1.74 -2.79
CA ILE A 163 8.48 2.12 -3.34
C ILE A 163 8.30 3.03 -4.57
N LEU A 164 7.35 2.70 -5.44
CA LEU A 164 7.00 3.52 -6.61
C LEU A 164 6.54 4.94 -6.22
N VAL A 165 5.80 5.09 -5.12
CA VAL A 165 5.34 6.38 -4.61
C VAL A 165 6.45 7.18 -3.95
N GLU A 166 7.32 6.55 -3.16
CA GLU A 166 8.39 7.24 -2.44
C GLU A 166 9.55 7.67 -3.34
N PHE A 167 9.69 7.05 -4.53
CA PHE A 167 10.71 7.41 -5.49
C PHE A 167 10.65 8.91 -5.89
N ASP A 168 11.80 9.60 -5.89
CA ASP A 168 11.94 11.00 -6.29
C ASP A 168 13.21 11.17 -7.14
N TYR A 169 13.06 11.60 -8.40
CA TYR A 169 14.17 11.80 -9.34
C TYR A 169 15.12 12.94 -8.96
N TYR A 170 14.67 13.94 -8.18
CA TYR A 170 15.45 15.16 -7.92
C TYR A 170 16.06 15.23 -6.51
N GLY A 171 15.81 14.20 -5.69
CA GLY A 171 16.37 14.08 -4.35
C GLY A 171 17.89 13.83 -4.37
N ARG A 172 18.64 14.51 -3.48
CA ARG A 172 20.10 14.33 -3.30
C ARG A 172 20.51 13.02 -2.61
N ALA A 173 19.55 12.19 -2.20
CA ALA A 173 19.84 10.86 -1.67
C ALA A 173 19.39 9.86 -2.73
N VAL A 174 20.35 9.14 -3.31
CA VAL A 174 20.20 8.19 -4.43
C VAL A 174 18.82 7.50 -4.38
N PRO A 175 17.86 7.91 -5.23
CA PRO A 175 16.67 7.12 -5.44
C PRO A 175 17.16 5.88 -6.20
N ASP A 176 17.08 4.73 -5.54
CA ASP A 176 17.66 3.52 -6.06
C ASP A 176 16.82 2.98 -7.23
N ILE A 177 17.15 3.47 -8.44
CA ILE A 177 16.49 3.07 -9.70
C ILE A 177 16.53 1.55 -9.84
N VAL A 178 17.59 0.90 -9.36
CA VAL A 178 17.74 -0.56 -9.37
C VAL A 178 16.68 -1.21 -8.47
N LEU A 179 16.48 -0.70 -7.24
CA LEU A 179 15.41 -1.18 -6.36
C LEU A 179 14.04 -1.00 -7.01
N LEU A 180 13.75 0.16 -7.61
CA LEU A 180 12.46 0.41 -8.23
C LEU A 180 12.23 -0.49 -9.46
N SER A 181 13.27 -0.70 -10.27
CA SER A 181 13.28 -1.63 -11.40
C SER A 181 13.00 -3.06 -10.93
N LEU A 182 13.66 -3.53 -9.86
CA LEU A 182 13.41 -4.85 -9.25
C LEU A 182 11.99 -4.98 -8.71
N ALA A 183 11.51 -3.97 -7.97
CA ALA A 183 10.16 -3.96 -7.42
C ALA A 183 9.10 -4.08 -8.52
N MET A 184 9.30 -3.34 -9.62
CA MET A 184 8.35 -3.35 -10.73
C MET A 184 8.39 -4.63 -11.55
N ARG A 185 9.58 -5.20 -11.78
CA ARG A 185 9.71 -6.54 -12.37
C ARG A 185 9.02 -7.59 -11.50
N LEU A 186 9.23 -7.56 -10.18
CA LEU A 186 8.59 -8.49 -9.25
C LEU A 186 7.05 -8.38 -9.30
N ALA A 187 6.51 -7.16 -9.24
CA ALA A 187 5.06 -6.96 -9.29
C ALA A 187 4.44 -7.46 -10.61
N VAL A 188 5.13 -7.27 -11.75
CA VAL A 188 4.69 -7.79 -13.05
C VAL A 188 4.78 -9.31 -13.09
N VAL A 189 5.90 -9.91 -12.67
CA VAL A 189 6.06 -11.38 -12.69
C VAL A 189 5.05 -12.06 -11.77
N LEU A 190 4.78 -11.52 -10.58
CA LEU A 190 3.77 -12.06 -9.65
C LEU A 190 2.35 -12.03 -10.20
N THR A 191 2.07 -11.23 -11.22
CA THR A 191 0.73 -11.08 -11.81
C THR A 191 0.68 -11.59 -13.25
N ASP A 192 1.70 -12.34 -13.67
CA ASP A 192 1.81 -12.97 -14.98
C ASP A 192 2.11 -14.46 -14.85
N GLN A 193 1.09 -15.29 -15.09
CA GLN A 193 1.24 -16.74 -15.04
C GLN A 193 2.31 -17.25 -16.03
N LYS A 194 2.52 -16.57 -17.17
CA LYS A 194 3.54 -16.98 -18.14
C LYS A 194 4.96 -16.85 -17.60
N GLY A 195 5.15 -16.06 -16.55
CA GLY A 195 6.43 -15.91 -15.86
C GLY A 195 6.73 -17.04 -14.86
N TRP A 196 5.76 -17.88 -14.52
CA TRP A 196 5.89 -18.91 -13.48
C TRP A 196 6.31 -20.23 -14.14
N LYS A 197 7.63 -20.46 -14.21
CA LYS A 197 8.19 -21.57 -15.02
C LYS A 197 7.92 -22.97 -14.48
N SER A 198 7.57 -23.12 -13.21
CA SER A 198 7.34 -24.43 -12.58
C SER A 198 5.92 -24.98 -12.75
N ILE A 199 5.03 -24.27 -13.45
CA ILE A 199 3.62 -24.70 -13.61
C ILE A 199 3.52 -25.67 -14.78
N MET A 200 2.90 -26.82 -14.53
CA MET A 200 2.59 -27.83 -15.53
C MET A 200 1.24 -27.53 -16.21
N ASP A 201 1.03 -28.04 -17.43
CA ASP A 201 -0.18 -27.77 -18.22
C ASP A 201 -1.49 -28.14 -17.50
N GLN A 202 -1.45 -29.19 -16.69
CA GLN A 202 -2.60 -29.66 -15.89
C GLN A 202 -3.03 -28.67 -14.79
N ASP A 203 -2.12 -27.82 -14.33
CA ASP A 203 -2.34 -26.92 -13.19
C ASP A 203 -2.61 -25.47 -13.63
N ILE A 204 -2.73 -25.24 -14.94
CA ILE A 204 -2.93 -23.91 -15.54
C ILE A 204 -4.16 -23.20 -14.98
N GLN A 205 -5.24 -23.93 -14.69
CA GLN A 205 -6.49 -23.33 -14.22
C GLN A 205 -6.40 -22.78 -12.79
N ASP A 206 -5.73 -23.51 -11.89
CA ASP A 206 -5.50 -23.08 -10.51
C ASP A 206 -4.59 -21.85 -10.47
N ALA A 207 -3.55 -21.87 -11.31
CA ALA A 207 -2.64 -20.76 -11.50
C ALA A 207 -3.33 -19.50 -12.07
N ASP A 208 -4.17 -19.67 -13.10
CA ASP A 208 -4.95 -18.58 -13.70
C ASP A 208 -5.91 -17.96 -12.67
N THR A 209 -6.57 -18.80 -11.87
CA THR A 209 -7.47 -18.34 -10.79
C THR A 209 -6.72 -17.50 -9.75
N ALA A 210 -5.53 -17.94 -9.33
CA ALA A 210 -4.72 -17.18 -8.37
C ALA A 210 -4.16 -15.88 -8.96
N MET A 211 -3.73 -15.90 -10.23
CA MET A 211 -3.32 -14.71 -10.96
C MET A 211 -4.48 -13.70 -11.05
N LYS A 212 -5.66 -14.14 -11.47
CA LYS A 212 -6.88 -13.31 -11.53
C LYS A 212 -7.21 -12.69 -10.17
N ASN A 213 -7.08 -13.45 -9.08
CA ASN A 213 -7.28 -12.94 -7.71
C ASN A 213 -6.30 -11.79 -7.35
N LEU A 214 -5.05 -11.86 -7.80
CA LEU A 214 -4.10 -10.75 -7.61
C LEU A 214 -4.42 -9.55 -8.50
N ILE A 215 -4.84 -9.78 -9.75
CA ILE A 215 -5.24 -8.70 -10.65
C ILE A 215 -6.49 -7.98 -10.10
N TRP A 216 -7.45 -8.71 -9.53
CA TRP A 216 -8.60 -8.13 -8.84
C TRP A 216 -8.18 -7.27 -7.66
N PHE A 217 -7.24 -7.75 -6.86
CA PHE A 217 -6.67 -6.96 -5.78
C PHE A 217 -6.01 -5.67 -6.29
N ILE A 218 -5.26 -5.72 -7.39
CA ILE A 218 -4.65 -4.52 -8.02
C ILE A 218 -5.72 -3.53 -8.51
N GLY A 219 -6.84 -4.03 -9.05
CA GLY A 219 -7.96 -3.20 -9.48
C GLY A 219 -8.76 -2.60 -8.33
N SER A 220 -8.73 -3.22 -7.15
CA SER A 220 -9.53 -2.79 -6.00
C SER A 220 -9.02 -1.52 -5.33
N LYS A 221 -9.89 -0.91 -4.51
CA LYS A 221 -9.54 0.25 -3.67
C LYS A 221 -8.42 -0.04 -2.68
N GLU A 222 -8.30 -1.29 -2.23
CA GLU A 222 -7.39 -1.68 -1.16
C GLU A 222 -5.92 -1.58 -1.57
N SER A 223 -5.61 -1.86 -2.84
CA SER A 223 -4.24 -1.79 -3.35
C SER A 223 -3.73 -0.36 -3.54
N GLY A 224 -4.64 0.60 -3.77
CA GLY A 224 -4.28 1.98 -4.05
C GLY A 224 -3.49 2.18 -5.35
N THR A 225 -3.46 1.17 -6.24
CA THR A 225 -2.61 1.13 -7.46
C THR A 225 -2.68 2.41 -8.28
N TYR A 226 -3.88 2.85 -8.67
CA TYR A 226 -4.06 4.03 -9.52
C TYR A 226 -3.55 5.32 -8.88
N ASN A 227 -3.71 5.47 -7.56
CA ASN A 227 -3.19 6.63 -6.84
C ASN A 227 -1.67 6.58 -6.74
N SER A 228 -1.09 5.40 -6.54
CA SER A 228 0.35 5.20 -6.50
C SER A 228 1.00 5.55 -7.84
N ILE A 229 0.45 5.02 -8.94
CA ILE A 229 0.91 5.31 -10.30
C ILE A 229 0.71 6.79 -10.63
N ARG A 230 -0.42 7.39 -10.26
CA ARG A 230 -0.65 8.84 -10.43
C ARG A 230 0.45 9.66 -9.77
N ARG A 231 0.78 9.37 -8.51
CA ARG A 231 1.84 10.08 -7.77
C ARG A 231 3.18 9.93 -8.47
N TYR A 232 3.53 8.72 -8.92
CA TYR A 232 4.74 8.48 -9.68
C TYR A 232 4.79 9.26 -11.00
N VAL A 233 3.77 9.14 -11.84
CA VAL A 233 3.72 9.84 -13.14
C VAL A 233 3.70 11.36 -12.94
N SER A 234 3.10 11.86 -11.86
CA SER A 234 3.11 13.29 -11.51
C SER A 234 4.51 13.80 -11.16
N LYS A 235 5.43 12.92 -10.73
CA LYS A 235 6.84 13.23 -10.45
C LYS A 235 7.75 13.11 -11.70
N LEU A 236 7.32 12.41 -12.75
CA LEU A 236 8.02 12.39 -14.03
C LEU A 236 8.02 13.82 -14.61
N GLU A 237 9.19 14.31 -15.05
CA GLU A 237 9.37 15.67 -15.59
C GLU A 237 8.25 16.05 -16.56
N SER A 238 7.80 17.29 -16.44
CA SER A 238 7.15 17.98 -17.54
C SER A 238 8.23 18.40 -18.55
N PRO A 239 8.01 18.25 -19.87
CA PRO A 239 8.97 18.70 -20.89
C PRO A 239 9.28 20.21 -20.87
N ILE A 240 8.65 21.00 -20.00
CA ILE A 240 8.88 22.45 -19.85
C ILE A 240 10.07 22.76 -18.91
N SER A 241 10.63 21.76 -18.23
CA SER A 241 11.83 21.94 -17.39
C SER A 241 13.07 22.15 -18.26
N THR A 242 13.31 23.41 -18.61
CA THR A 242 14.55 23.87 -19.23
C THR A 242 15.71 23.67 -18.24
N GLN A 243 16.80 23.10 -18.76
CA GLN A 243 18.08 22.89 -18.08
C GLN A 243 18.12 21.77 -17.02
N ARG A 244 18.24 20.52 -17.49
CA ARG A 244 19.23 19.56 -16.96
C ARG A 244 19.33 18.39 -17.92
N THR A 245 20.53 18.13 -18.42
CA THR A 245 20.87 16.91 -19.14
C THR A 245 20.53 15.70 -18.26
N PRO A 246 19.60 14.81 -18.64
CA PRO A 246 19.31 13.65 -17.83
C PRO A 246 20.38 12.59 -18.12
N SER A 247 21.34 12.46 -17.20
CA SER A 247 22.33 11.37 -17.21
C SER A 247 21.78 10.10 -16.54
N ALA A 248 20.45 9.89 -16.52
CA ALA A 248 19.84 8.67 -16.01
C ALA A 248 19.63 7.68 -17.16
N PRO A 249 19.83 6.36 -16.95
CA PRO A 249 19.64 5.37 -17.99
C PRO A 249 18.17 5.37 -18.43
N THR A 250 17.93 5.81 -19.67
CA THR A 250 16.60 5.93 -20.29
C THR A 250 15.82 4.62 -20.27
N ASP A 251 16.52 3.48 -20.27
CA ASP A 251 15.94 2.14 -20.34
C ASP A 251 15.24 1.72 -19.04
N ASP A 252 15.84 2.01 -17.87
CA ASP A 252 15.23 1.67 -16.58
C ASP A 252 13.97 2.49 -16.34
N ARG A 253 14.00 3.79 -16.70
CA ARG A 253 12.82 4.65 -16.62
C ARG A 253 11.70 4.14 -17.52
N PHE A 254 12.02 3.72 -18.74
CA PHE A 254 11.07 3.11 -19.64
C PHE A 254 10.48 1.83 -19.05
N LEU A 255 11.32 0.92 -18.54
CA LEU A 255 10.89 -0.34 -17.95
C LEU A 255 9.99 -0.14 -16.72
N ILE A 256 10.33 0.79 -15.83
CA ILE A 256 9.51 1.13 -14.65
C ILE A 256 8.16 1.68 -15.10
N THR A 257 8.16 2.64 -16.03
CA THR A 257 6.93 3.27 -16.52
C THR A 257 6.04 2.26 -17.25
N ALA A 258 6.61 1.44 -18.13
CA ALA A 258 5.91 0.37 -18.82
C ALA A 258 5.30 -0.62 -17.83
N SER A 259 6.09 -1.06 -16.85
CA SER A 259 5.64 -2.01 -15.81
C SER A 259 4.48 -1.45 -14.98
N ALA A 260 4.57 -0.18 -14.54
CA ALA A 260 3.50 0.49 -13.82
C ALA A 260 2.21 0.58 -14.66
N LEU A 261 2.32 0.96 -15.94
CA LEU A 261 1.16 1.00 -16.83
C LEU A 261 0.59 -0.40 -17.13
N THR A 262 1.45 -1.42 -17.28
CA THR A 262 1.00 -2.82 -17.42
C THR A 262 0.15 -3.24 -16.23
N LEU A 263 0.57 -2.94 -14.99
CA LEU A 263 -0.21 -3.23 -13.80
C LEU A 263 -1.56 -2.49 -13.79
N ALA A 264 -1.60 -1.22 -14.20
CA ALA A 264 -2.85 -0.47 -14.31
C ALA A 264 -3.80 -1.02 -15.38
N LEU A 265 -3.27 -1.59 -16.46
CA LEU A 265 -4.07 -2.08 -17.60
C LEU A 265 -4.53 -3.53 -17.43
N ARG A 266 -3.84 -4.33 -16.61
CA ARG A 266 -4.16 -5.76 -16.39
C ARG A 266 -5.62 -6.05 -16.02
N PRO A 267 -6.28 -5.28 -15.13
CA PRO A 267 -7.69 -5.51 -14.81
C PRO A 267 -8.64 -5.46 -16.01
N PHE A 268 -8.29 -4.73 -17.08
CA PHE A 268 -9.15 -4.58 -18.26
C PHE A 268 -8.94 -5.65 -19.34
N HIS A 269 -7.88 -6.44 -19.21
CA HIS A 269 -7.56 -7.54 -20.13
C HIS A 269 -8.13 -8.89 -19.68
N ILE A 270 -8.73 -8.97 -18.49
CA ILE A 270 -9.44 -10.17 -18.05
C ILE A 270 -10.75 -10.25 -18.84
N THR A 271 -10.86 -11.25 -19.71
CA THR A 271 -12.00 -11.45 -20.62
C THR A 271 -13.22 -12.08 -19.93
N ASP A 272 -13.06 -12.64 -18.73
CA ASP A 272 -14.12 -13.33 -18.00
C ASP A 272 -14.88 -12.38 -17.06
N PHE A 273 -15.71 -11.50 -17.64
CA PHE A 273 -16.75 -10.78 -16.91
C PHE A 273 -17.93 -11.71 -16.57
N ASN A 274 -17.64 -12.91 -16.08
CA ASN A 274 -18.71 -13.84 -15.79
C ASN A 274 -19.55 -13.30 -14.62
N VAL A 275 -20.85 -13.20 -14.87
CA VAL A 275 -21.85 -12.34 -14.21
C VAL A 275 -22.08 -12.66 -12.72
N ASN A 276 -21.47 -13.71 -12.18
CA ASN A 276 -21.59 -14.10 -10.78
C ASN A 276 -20.44 -13.56 -9.90
N GLY A 277 -20.52 -12.26 -9.64
CA GLY A 277 -20.41 -11.70 -8.28
C GLY A 277 -19.04 -11.34 -7.70
N GLY A 278 -17.94 -11.89 -8.20
CA GLY A 278 -16.63 -11.73 -7.53
C GLY A 278 -15.79 -10.50 -7.93
N GLY A 279 -15.66 -10.22 -9.23
CA GLY A 279 -14.69 -9.25 -9.76
C GLY A 279 -15.28 -7.97 -10.35
N VAL A 280 -16.61 -7.87 -10.46
CA VAL A 280 -17.28 -6.75 -11.15
C VAL A 280 -17.04 -5.42 -10.41
N ARG A 281 -17.02 -5.43 -9.07
CA ARG A 281 -16.79 -4.22 -8.27
C ARG A 281 -15.34 -3.75 -8.35
N GLU A 282 -14.40 -4.68 -8.47
CA GLU A 282 -12.97 -4.44 -8.60
C GLU A 282 -12.66 -3.87 -9.99
N VAL A 283 -13.28 -4.38 -11.06
CA VAL A 283 -13.18 -3.75 -12.39
C VAL A 283 -13.81 -2.36 -12.39
N GLN A 284 -14.95 -2.19 -11.71
CA GLN A 284 -15.58 -0.88 -11.59
C GLN A 284 -14.65 0.12 -10.92
N TYR A 285 -14.07 -0.26 -9.78
CA TYR A 285 -13.12 0.60 -9.08
C TYR A 285 -11.87 0.87 -9.93
N ALA A 286 -11.41 -0.12 -10.69
CA ALA A 286 -10.33 0.03 -11.65
C ALA A 286 -10.67 1.05 -12.75
N ALA A 287 -11.85 0.98 -13.36
CA ALA A 287 -12.29 1.92 -14.38
C ALA A 287 -12.42 3.34 -13.81
N GLU A 288 -13.03 3.50 -12.64
CA GLU A 288 -13.11 4.78 -11.94
C GLU A 288 -11.72 5.33 -11.64
N GLY A 289 -10.81 4.52 -11.11
CA GLY A 289 -9.41 4.90 -10.83
C GLY A 289 -8.64 5.26 -12.10
N TYR A 290 -8.86 4.55 -13.20
CA TYR A 290 -8.25 4.85 -14.49
C TYR A 290 -8.64 6.24 -15.00
N PHE A 291 -9.93 6.55 -15.03
CA PHE A 291 -10.40 7.87 -15.46
C PHE A 291 -10.04 8.98 -14.47
N THR A 292 -10.28 8.77 -13.18
CA THR A 292 -10.15 9.84 -12.17
C THR A 292 -8.72 10.09 -11.72
N SER A 293 -7.84 9.09 -11.76
CA SER A 293 -6.46 9.21 -11.28
C SER A 293 -5.40 9.17 -12.38
N LEU A 294 -5.59 8.46 -13.49
CA LEU A 294 -4.58 8.42 -14.56
C LEU A 294 -4.87 9.42 -15.68
N LEU A 295 -6.07 9.41 -16.25
CA LEU A 295 -6.40 10.28 -17.38
C LEU A 295 -6.54 11.76 -17.01
N THR A 296 -6.72 12.08 -15.73
CA THR A 296 -6.74 13.46 -15.21
C THR A 296 -5.35 14.03 -14.91
N ILE A 297 -4.27 13.27 -15.14
CA ILE A 297 -2.93 13.76 -14.88
C ILE A 297 -2.63 14.91 -15.87
N PRO A 298 -2.23 16.10 -15.37
CA PRO A 298 -1.89 17.21 -16.24
C PRO A 298 -0.74 16.82 -17.17
N TRP A 299 -0.93 17.04 -18.47
CA TRP A 299 0.07 16.71 -19.51
C TRP A 299 0.41 15.21 -19.59
N PHE A 300 -0.52 14.32 -19.21
CA PHE A 300 -0.30 12.87 -19.17
C PHE A 300 0.38 12.30 -20.43
N PRO A 301 -0.05 12.63 -21.66
CA PRO A 301 0.58 12.08 -22.86
C PRO A 301 2.04 12.53 -23.05
N HIS A 302 2.40 13.71 -22.54
CA HIS A 302 3.72 14.30 -22.68
C HIS A 302 4.71 13.82 -21.60
N ARG A 303 4.21 13.23 -20.51
CA ARG A 303 5.03 12.67 -19.42
C ARG A 303 5.42 11.21 -19.65
N LEU A 304 4.77 10.56 -20.62
CA LEU A 304 4.96 9.15 -20.94
C LEU A 304 5.80 8.96 -22.20
N PRO A 305 6.58 7.87 -22.30
CA PRO A 305 7.16 7.43 -23.56
C PRO A 305 6.07 7.27 -24.63
N SER A 306 6.29 7.83 -25.82
CA SER A 306 5.32 7.83 -26.93
C SER A 306 4.87 6.42 -27.33
N VAL A 307 5.75 5.43 -27.20
CA VAL A 307 5.51 4.01 -27.49
C VAL A 307 4.42 3.40 -26.59
N LEU A 308 4.20 3.94 -25.38
CA LEU A 308 3.22 3.41 -24.43
C LEU A 308 1.82 4.03 -24.59
N LEU A 309 1.72 5.16 -25.31
CA LEU A 309 0.45 5.85 -25.52
C LEU A 309 -0.60 5.03 -26.30
N PRO A 310 -0.24 4.26 -27.35
CA PRO A 310 -1.21 3.42 -28.05
C PRO A 310 -1.87 2.38 -27.14
N ALA A 311 -1.13 1.80 -26.18
CA ALA A 311 -1.67 0.81 -25.25
C ALA A 311 -2.77 1.40 -24.36
N LEU A 312 -2.60 2.65 -23.89
CA LEU A 312 -3.59 3.37 -23.08
C LEU A 312 -4.84 3.78 -23.88
N LYS A 313 -4.67 4.01 -25.18
CA LYS A 313 -5.75 4.36 -26.11
C LYS A 313 -6.38 3.14 -26.77
N HIS A 314 -5.93 1.93 -26.43
CA HIS A 314 -6.35 0.73 -27.13
C HIS A 314 -7.85 0.52 -26.95
N LYS A 315 -8.53 0.13 -28.05
CA LYS A 315 -9.99 -0.02 -28.10
C LYS A 315 -10.50 -0.96 -26.99
N LEU A 316 -9.78 -2.06 -26.72
CA LEU A 316 -10.20 -3.02 -25.68
C LEU A 316 -10.24 -2.37 -24.30
N VAL A 317 -9.18 -1.65 -23.90
CA VAL A 317 -9.09 -0.97 -22.61
C VAL A 317 -10.22 0.04 -22.46
N LEU A 318 -10.38 0.95 -23.43
CA LEU A 318 -11.41 1.98 -23.39
C LEU A 318 -12.81 1.37 -23.44
N SER A 319 -13.03 0.35 -24.26
CA SER A 319 -14.33 -0.32 -24.36
C SER A 319 -14.71 -1.06 -23.07
N SER A 320 -13.76 -1.75 -22.43
CA SER A 320 -13.98 -2.40 -21.14
C SER A 320 -14.32 -1.36 -20.07
N CYS A 321 -13.54 -0.28 -19.97
CA CYS A 321 -13.80 0.79 -19.01
C CYS A 321 -15.18 1.45 -19.23
N LEU A 322 -15.52 1.79 -20.48
CA LEU A 322 -16.79 2.43 -20.81
C LEU A 322 -17.97 1.49 -20.59
N ARG A 323 -17.86 0.20 -20.95
CA ARG A 323 -18.91 -0.80 -20.67
C ARG A 323 -19.17 -0.90 -19.17
N THR A 324 -18.13 -0.98 -18.34
CA THR A 324 -18.28 -1.06 -16.88
C THR A 324 -18.94 0.20 -16.30
N LEU A 325 -18.59 1.39 -16.82
CA LEU A 325 -19.22 2.65 -16.38
C LEU A 325 -20.65 2.83 -16.90
N LEU A 326 -20.98 2.32 -18.09
CA LEU A 326 -22.34 2.39 -18.64
C LEU A 326 -23.30 1.46 -17.89
N VAL A 327 -22.87 0.24 -17.54
CA VAL A 327 -23.64 -0.67 -16.67
C VAL A 327 -24.00 -0.01 -15.32
N MET A 328 -23.13 0.86 -14.80
CA MET A 328 -23.41 1.65 -13.60
C MET A 328 -24.48 2.74 -13.80
N ALA A 329 -24.54 3.37 -14.98
CA ALA A 329 -25.55 4.38 -15.28
C ALA A 329 -26.96 3.77 -15.34
N ASP A 330 -27.07 2.54 -15.82
CA ASP A 330 -28.34 1.80 -15.92
C ASP A 330 -28.76 1.20 -14.56
N LEU A 331 -27.82 0.79 -13.70
CA LEU A 331 -28.11 0.26 -12.35
C LEU A 331 -28.46 1.34 -11.30
N LYS A 332 -28.19 2.61 -11.58
CA LYS A 332 -28.50 3.75 -10.70
C LYS A 332 -29.80 4.47 -11.04
N ARG A 333 -30.49 4.06 -12.12
CA ARG A 333 -31.88 4.44 -12.43
C ARG A 333 -32.83 3.40 -11.85
#